data_AF-L0AXE5-F1
#
_entry.id   AF-L0AXE5-F1
#
_cell.length_a   1.000
_cell.length_b   1.000
_cell.length_c   1.000
_cell.angle_alpha   90.00
_cell.angle_beta   90.00
_cell.angle_gamma   90.00
#
_symmetry.space_group_name_H-M   'P 1'
#
loop_
_entity.id
_entity.type
_entity.pdbx_description
1 polymer ?
#
loop_
_entity_poly.entity_id
_entity_poly.type
_entity_poly.pdbx_seq_one_letter_code
_entity_poly.pdbx_strand_id
1 'polypeptide(L)'
;MQYVLIISKIIAFVSQFHLPTTHCTEKGNTEDSTGNISVTGYINIKNETYRATCNCPSHIETLENMVYRNKGLCQPSKLKVRSHNVIPSDKYSVIYNIFKRIPLDDFVEIKDTHISSMDGRITKKSLFSPGGDLGLFIQTLFIMFNGQASSEDMVTNLMRQYVQSMPPKSKFSHATDEDAISDICKALQWDSIDLTNINSSYQLQVKELITKYYGDRYLQFLSQVYRDNPEKNSTFKALGHGAIGLIIHSVNAFYNILWDKNDQTWEKMKLDILHGEFKPEFIVEISVSRGCELAEKSPIITPKVDNKQILVYTEYAANIKRKNIATFIYKSPDLKTRSHTFDEILLQLDRYGKYIVKNIYSFQLIYQWKILVCEIST
;
A
#
# COMPACT_ATOMS: atom_id res chain seq x y z
N MET A 1 -9.78 34.09 22.24
CA MET A 1 -8.49 33.37 22.07
C MET A 1 -8.63 32.00 21.37
N GLN A 2 -9.70 31.22 21.59
CA GLN A 2 -9.91 29.93 20.88
C GLN A 2 -10.13 30.06 19.36
N TYR A 3 -10.84 31.09 18.89
CA TYR A 3 -11.12 31.30 17.46
C TYR A 3 -9.88 31.57 16.58
N VAL A 4 -8.87 32.25 17.13
CA VAL A 4 -7.59 32.54 16.42
C VAL A 4 -6.76 31.27 16.20
N LEU A 5 -6.93 30.26 17.07
CA LEU A 5 -6.26 28.97 17.00
C LEU A 5 -6.88 28.05 15.95
N ILE A 6 -8.20 28.17 15.73
CA ILE A 6 -8.92 27.46 14.67
C ILE A 6 -8.57 28.06 13.30
N ILE A 7 -8.55 29.39 13.19
CA ILE A 7 -8.15 30.10 11.96
C ILE A 7 -6.70 29.81 11.60
N SER A 8 -5.77 29.81 12.56
CA SER A 8 -4.37 29.42 12.32
C SER A 8 -4.23 27.98 11.81
N LYS A 9 -5.07 27.04 12.28
CA LYS A 9 -5.08 25.65 11.80
C LYS A 9 -5.71 25.49 10.42
N ILE A 10 -6.72 26.29 10.08
CA ILE A 10 -7.31 26.32 8.72
C ILE A 10 -6.33 26.95 7.73
N ILE A 11 -5.60 28.01 8.11
CA ILE A 11 -4.53 28.59 7.29
C ILE A 11 -3.38 27.57 7.10
N ALA A 12 -3.04 26.78 8.12
CA ALA A 12 -2.10 25.67 8.01
C ALA A 12 -2.61 24.53 7.10
N PHE A 13 -3.93 24.30 7.06
CA PHE A 13 -4.56 23.34 6.15
C PHE A 13 -4.46 23.77 4.69
N VAL A 14 -4.55 25.09 4.42
CA VAL A 14 -4.38 25.65 3.07
C VAL A 14 -2.89 25.71 2.66
N SER A 15 -1.96 25.93 3.59
CA SER A 15 -0.52 26.02 3.31
C SER A 15 0.18 24.66 3.10
N GLN A 16 -0.47 23.54 3.44
CA GLN A 16 0.08 22.19 3.27
C GLN A 16 -0.16 21.57 1.88
N PHE A 17 -0.97 22.21 1.03
CA PHE A 17 -0.88 21.97 -0.40
C PHE A 17 0.50 22.49 -0.86
N HIS A 18 1.41 21.59 -1.23
CA HIS A 18 2.70 21.93 -1.85
C HIS A 18 2.47 22.60 -3.20
N LEU A 19 2.04 23.86 -3.14
CA LEU A 19 2.04 24.80 -4.24
C LEU A 19 3.22 25.73 -4.02
N PRO A 20 3.99 26.06 -5.07
CA PRO A 20 5.09 27.01 -4.94
C PRO A 20 4.50 28.36 -4.49
N THR A 21 4.84 28.78 -3.26
CA THR A 21 4.54 30.10 -2.70
C THR A 21 3.07 30.56 -2.82
N THR A 22 2.18 29.98 -2.00
CA THR A 22 0.81 30.49 -1.81
C THR A 22 0.75 31.50 -0.65
N HIS A 23 0.65 32.80 -0.96
CA HIS A 23 0.23 33.81 0.01
C HIS A 23 -1.29 33.75 0.18
N CYS A 24 -1.76 33.27 1.33
CA CYS A 24 -3.17 33.38 1.71
C CYS A 24 -3.41 34.75 2.34
N THR A 25 -4.31 35.56 1.78
CA THR A 25 -4.76 36.82 2.38
C THR A 25 -6.22 36.68 2.82
N GLU A 26 -6.46 36.87 4.12
CA GLU A 26 -7.79 36.83 4.74
C GLU A 26 -8.56 38.10 4.37
N LYS A 27 -9.76 37.96 3.80
CA LYS A 27 -10.67 39.10 3.52
C LYS A 27 -12.06 38.78 4.04
N GLY A 28 -12.21 38.90 5.36
CA GLY A 28 -13.50 38.98 6.04
C GLY A 28 -14.05 37.65 6.57
N ASN A 29 -14.53 37.72 7.81
CA ASN A 29 -15.34 36.70 8.45
C ASN A 29 -16.79 37.16 8.38
N THR A 30 -17.66 36.35 7.80
CA THR A 30 -19.11 36.56 7.85
C THR A 30 -19.75 35.45 8.66
N GLU A 31 -20.39 35.84 9.75
CA GLU A 31 -21.20 34.97 10.61
C GLU A 31 -22.66 35.08 10.16
N ASP A 32 -23.30 33.96 9.87
CA ASP A 32 -24.72 33.95 9.52
C ASP A 32 -25.62 33.92 10.78
N SER A 33 -26.92 34.11 10.59
CA SER A 33 -27.91 34.11 11.68
C SER A 33 -28.06 32.76 12.41
N THR A 34 -27.36 31.71 11.94
CA THR A 34 -27.29 30.40 12.57
C THR A 34 -25.93 30.13 13.25
N GLY A 35 -25.07 31.16 13.32
CA GLY A 35 -23.74 31.13 13.92
C GLY A 35 -22.66 30.47 13.05
N ASN A 36 -22.97 30.12 11.79
CA ASN A 36 -21.96 29.52 10.92
C ASN A 36 -20.96 30.58 10.49
N ILE A 37 -19.68 30.26 10.57
CA ILE A 37 -18.60 31.16 10.19
C ILE A 37 -18.15 30.79 8.78
N SER A 38 -18.26 31.73 7.85
CA SER A 38 -17.67 31.58 6.53
C SER A 38 -16.38 32.40 6.45
N VAL A 39 -15.26 31.72 6.25
CA VAL A 39 -13.95 32.34 6.03
C VAL A 39 -13.67 32.35 4.54
N THR A 40 -13.48 33.53 3.95
CA THR A 40 -13.17 33.64 2.52
C THR A 40 -11.79 34.25 2.31
N GLY A 41 -11.01 33.63 1.44
CA GLY A 41 -9.69 34.07 1.05
C GLY A 41 -9.44 33.90 -0.44
N TYR A 42 -8.30 34.38 -0.88
CA TYR A 42 -7.82 34.18 -2.25
C TYR A 42 -6.57 33.30 -2.22
N ILE A 43 -6.49 32.36 -3.17
CA ILE A 43 -5.36 31.45 -3.34
C ILE A 43 -4.84 31.61 -4.76
N ASN A 44 -3.54 31.84 -4.92
CA ASN A 44 -2.90 31.91 -6.23
C ASN A 44 -2.34 30.53 -6.61
N ILE A 45 -2.83 29.96 -7.71
CA ILE A 45 -2.36 28.67 -8.23
C ILE A 45 -1.93 28.89 -9.69
N LYS A 46 -0.64 28.70 -10.00
CA LYS A 46 -0.08 28.86 -11.35
C LYS A 46 -0.46 30.20 -12.03
N ASN A 47 -0.27 31.32 -11.33
CA ASN A 47 -0.61 32.68 -11.78
C ASN A 47 -2.10 32.99 -11.95
N GLU A 48 -3.00 32.10 -11.55
CA GLU A 48 -4.44 32.36 -11.49
C GLU A 48 -4.89 32.53 -10.03
N THR A 49 -5.78 33.50 -9.78
CA THR A 49 -6.31 33.79 -8.44
C THR A 49 -7.68 33.14 -8.28
N TYR A 50 -7.80 32.25 -7.31
CA TYR A 50 -9.03 31.54 -6.97
C TYR A 50 -9.61 32.11 -5.68
N ARG A 51 -10.92 32.30 -5.62
CA ARG A 51 -11.64 32.62 -4.38
C ARG A 51 -11.95 31.31 -3.67
N ALA A 52 -11.38 31.11 -2.48
CA ALA A 52 -11.64 29.97 -1.63
C ALA A 52 -12.53 30.40 -0.47
N THR A 53 -13.65 29.71 -0.28
CA THR A 53 -14.56 29.93 0.85
C THR A 53 -14.63 28.66 1.68
N CYS A 54 -14.29 28.77 2.96
CA CYS A 54 -14.39 27.71 3.95
C CYS A 54 -15.59 28.01 4.85
N ASN A 55 -16.58 27.12 4.86
CA ASN A 55 -17.75 27.24 5.71
C ASN A 55 -17.56 26.36 6.94
N CYS A 56 -17.55 26.97 8.13
CA CYS A 56 -17.45 26.32 9.43
C CYS A 56 -18.80 26.38 10.14
N PRO A 57 -19.57 25.28 10.17
CA PRO A 57 -20.87 25.28 10.85
C PRO A 57 -20.71 25.49 12.37
N SER A 58 -21.63 26.26 12.97
CA SER A 58 -21.60 26.65 14.41
C SER A 58 -21.52 25.49 15.40
N HIS A 59 -22.03 24.33 14.99
CA HIS A 59 -22.15 23.13 15.82
C HIS A 59 -20.94 22.18 15.71
N ILE A 60 -19.85 22.63 15.08
CA ILE A 60 -18.67 21.80 14.80
C ILE A 60 -17.47 22.38 15.55
N GLU A 61 -17.21 21.81 16.73
CA GLU A 61 -16.16 22.28 17.64
C GLU A 61 -14.76 21.79 17.26
N THR A 62 -14.65 20.73 16.45
CA THR A 62 -13.38 20.12 16.04
C THR A 62 -13.38 19.77 14.55
N LEU A 63 -12.18 19.73 13.95
CA LEU A 63 -12.00 19.31 12.55
C LEU A 63 -12.49 17.87 12.35
N GLU A 64 -12.29 17.02 13.35
CA GLU A 64 -12.79 15.65 13.40
C GLU A 64 -14.32 15.61 13.31
N ASN A 65 -15.03 16.47 14.04
CA ASN A 65 -16.50 16.59 13.98
C ASN A 65 -16.99 17.10 12.61
N MET A 66 -16.20 17.91 11.92
CA MET A 66 -16.48 18.35 10.54
C MET A 66 -16.39 17.21 9.54
N VAL A 67 -15.37 16.36 9.71
CA VAL A 67 -15.12 15.18 8.87
C VAL A 67 -16.20 14.13 8.99
N TYR A 68 -16.68 13.88 10.22
CA TYR A 68 -17.75 12.91 10.45
C TYR A 68 -19.10 13.30 9.86
N ARG A 69 -19.41 14.60 9.73
CA ARG A 69 -20.72 15.08 9.25
C ARG A 69 -20.80 15.31 7.75
N ASN A 70 -19.68 15.57 7.08
CA ASN A 70 -19.66 15.82 5.64
C ASN A 70 -19.27 14.55 4.85
N LYS A 71 -20.28 13.86 4.30
CA LYS A 71 -20.10 12.69 3.42
C LYS A 71 -19.20 12.94 2.19
N GLY A 72 -18.90 14.19 1.86
CA GLY A 72 -18.04 14.60 0.74
C GLY A 72 -16.55 14.79 1.06
N LEU A 73 -16.06 14.47 2.26
CA LEU A 73 -14.67 14.77 2.65
C LEU A 73 -13.65 13.70 2.26
N CYS A 74 -14.10 12.51 1.89
CA CYS A 74 -13.20 11.46 1.43
C CYS A 74 -13.16 11.41 -0.09
N GLN A 75 -12.02 11.83 -0.65
CA GLN A 75 -11.76 11.86 -2.09
C GLN A 75 -10.27 11.59 -2.35
N PRO A 76 -9.88 11.21 -3.57
CA PRO A 76 -8.48 11.22 -3.96
C PRO A 76 -7.95 12.64 -3.80
N SER A 77 -6.73 12.82 -3.29
CA SER A 77 -6.08 14.14 -3.18
C SER A 77 -4.98 14.32 -4.21
N LYS A 78 -4.32 13.22 -4.57
CA LYS A 78 -3.21 13.20 -5.51
C LYS A 78 -3.23 11.92 -6.31
N LEU A 79 -3.01 12.08 -7.61
CA LEU A 79 -2.81 10.99 -8.54
C LEU A 79 -1.45 11.16 -9.20
N LYS A 80 -0.60 10.14 -9.10
CA LYS A 80 0.64 10.07 -9.87
C LYS A 80 0.55 8.92 -10.83
N VAL A 81 0.61 9.21 -12.12
CA VAL A 81 0.61 8.21 -13.18
C VAL A 81 2.00 8.15 -13.78
N ARG A 82 2.54 6.95 -13.94
CA ARG A 82 3.80 6.71 -14.65
C ARG A 82 3.62 5.58 -15.67
N SER A 83 4.44 5.61 -16.73
CA SER A 83 4.41 4.69 -17.87
C SER A 83 5.81 4.52 -18.48
N HIS A 84 5.95 3.56 -19.40
CA HIS A 84 7.17 3.35 -20.18
C HIS A 84 7.41 4.42 -21.26
N ASN A 85 6.36 4.78 -21.99
CA ASN A 85 6.40 5.75 -23.06
C ASN A 85 5.77 7.07 -22.62
N VAL A 86 6.07 8.17 -23.33
CA VAL A 86 5.27 9.41 -23.23
C VAL A 86 3.81 9.01 -23.36
N ILE A 87 3.02 9.25 -22.30
CA ILE A 87 1.60 8.92 -22.31
C ILE A 87 0.94 9.86 -23.31
N PRO A 88 0.35 9.34 -24.40
CA PRO A 88 -0.49 10.16 -25.27
C PRO A 88 -1.56 10.87 -24.43
N SER A 89 -1.79 12.16 -24.68
CA SER A 89 -2.66 12.99 -23.82
C SER A 89 -4.07 12.40 -23.67
N ASP A 90 -4.58 11.75 -24.70
CA ASP A 90 -5.83 10.99 -24.72
C ASP A 90 -5.80 9.83 -23.70
N LYS A 91 -4.77 8.98 -23.70
CA LYS A 91 -4.64 7.87 -22.74
C LYS A 91 -4.53 8.37 -21.30
N TYR A 92 -3.79 9.45 -21.07
CA TYR A 92 -3.68 10.07 -19.76
C TYR A 92 -5.04 10.59 -19.27
N SER A 93 -5.81 11.23 -20.16
CA SER A 93 -7.13 11.78 -19.82
C SER A 93 -8.13 10.70 -19.41
N VAL A 94 -8.08 9.51 -20.02
CA VAL A 94 -8.93 8.36 -19.64
C VAL A 94 -8.61 7.89 -18.23
N ILE A 95 -7.32 7.67 -17.91
CA ILE A 95 -6.88 7.29 -16.57
C ILE A 95 -7.31 8.36 -15.56
N TYR A 96 -7.02 9.63 -15.86
CA TYR A 96 -7.39 10.73 -15.00
C TYR A 96 -8.90 10.80 -14.74
N ASN A 97 -9.74 10.65 -15.77
CA ASN A 97 -11.19 10.72 -15.62
C ASN A 97 -11.75 9.60 -14.75
N ILE A 98 -11.18 8.41 -14.82
CA ILE A 98 -11.55 7.26 -13.97
C ILE A 98 -11.19 7.53 -12.51
N PHE A 99 -9.99 8.03 -12.27
CA PHE A 99 -9.47 8.20 -10.91
C PHE A 99 -9.87 9.52 -10.25
N LYS A 100 -10.27 10.55 -11.02
CA LYS A 100 -10.69 11.84 -10.48
C LYS A 100 -11.96 11.73 -9.64
N ARG A 101 -12.86 10.81 -10.00
CA ARG A 101 -14.18 10.66 -9.36
C ARG A 101 -14.42 9.21 -8.97
N ILE A 102 -13.70 8.76 -7.94
CA ILE A 102 -13.98 7.48 -7.29
C ILE A 102 -15.29 7.62 -6.51
N PRO A 103 -16.27 6.71 -6.68
CA PRO A 103 -17.50 6.69 -5.90
C PRO A 103 -17.23 6.66 -4.40
N LEU A 104 -18.02 7.38 -3.60
CA LEU A 104 -17.88 7.41 -2.14
C LEU A 104 -18.00 6.02 -1.50
N ASP A 105 -18.83 5.14 -2.08
CA ASP A 105 -19.02 3.76 -1.62
C ASP A 105 -17.79 2.88 -1.83
N ASP A 106 -16.86 3.29 -2.70
CA ASP A 106 -15.58 2.61 -2.88
C ASP A 106 -14.54 3.03 -1.84
N PHE A 107 -14.85 3.95 -0.92
CA PHE A 107 -13.95 4.28 0.20
C PHE A 107 -14.25 3.40 1.41
N VAL A 108 -13.37 2.43 1.62
CA VAL A 108 -13.51 1.41 2.66
C VAL A 108 -12.61 1.70 3.86
N GLU A 109 -12.97 1.15 5.01
CA GLU A 109 -12.12 1.17 6.20
C GLU A 109 -10.88 0.29 5.96
N ILE A 110 -9.69 0.87 6.17
CA ILE A 110 -8.41 0.19 5.89
C ILE A 110 -8.22 -1.01 6.82
N LYS A 111 -8.62 -0.91 8.09
CA LYS A 111 -8.44 -1.99 9.08
C LYS A 111 -9.16 -3.28 8.67
N ASP A 112 -10.35 -3.16 8.07
CA ASP A 112 -11.23 -4.27 7.72
C ASP A 112 -10.97 -4.84 6.32
N THR A 113 -10.16 -4.14 5.53
CA THR A 113 -9.85 -4.52 4.14
C THR A 113 -8.43 -5.06 4.04
N HIS A 114 -8.23 -6.12 3.28
CA HIS A 114 -6.91 -6.68 2.97
C HIS A 114 -6.20 -5.84 1.91
N ILE A 115 -4.88 -5.95 1.82
CA ILE A 115 -4.09 -5.32 0.74
C ILE A 115 -3.69 -6.39 -0.26
N SER A 116 -4.26 -6.35 -1.46
CA SER A 116 -3.87 -7.25 -2.54
C SER A 116 -2.49 -6.91 -3.11
N SER A 117 -1.84 -7.89 -3.72
CA SER A 117 -0.62 -7.68 -4.50
C SER A 117 -0.87 -6.66 -5.62
N MET A 118 0.07 -5.74 -5.81
CA MET A 118 0.03 -4.78 -6.91
C MET A 118 0.27 -5.50 -8.25
N ASP A 119 -0.79 -6.09 -8.79
CA ASP A 119 -0.80 -6.87 -10.02
C ASP A 119 -2.07 -6.55 -10.84
N GLY A 120 -1.88 -6.19 -12.11
CA GLY A 120 -2.97 -5.77 -12.99
C GLY A 120 -3.87 -6.92 -13.48
N ARG A 121 -3.52 -8.18 -13.18
CA ARG A 121 -4.37 -9.35 -13.49
C ARG A 121 -5.56 -9.47 -12.54
N ILE A 122 -5.46 -8.91 -11.34
CA ILE A 122 -6.55 -8.89 -10.35
C ILE A 122 -7.80 -8.24 -10.94
N THR A 123 -8.95 -8.87 -10.74
CA THR A 123 -10.23 -8.45 -11.34
C THR A 123 -11.16 -7.73 -10.37
N LYS A 124 -10.96 -7.91 -9.06
CA LYS A 124 -11.79 -7.31 -8.02
C LYS A 124 -11.24 -5.97 -7.57
N LYS A 125 -12.14 -5.09 -7.11
CA LYS A 125 -11.73 -3.86 -6.42
C LYS A 125 -10.97 -4.21 -5.15
N SER A 126 -9.81 -3.61 -4.96
CA SER A 126 -9.01 -3.83 -3.74
C SER A 126 -8.16 -2.62 -3.39
N LEU A 127 -7.50 -2.71 -2.24
CA LEU A 127 -6.35 -1.87 -1.88
C LEU A 127 -5.09 -2.60 -2.35
N PHE A 128 -4.05 -1.86 -2.74
CA PHE A 128 -2.89 -2.47 -3.39
C PHE A 128 -1.56 -1.98 -2.85
N SER A 129 -0.64 -2.92 -2.71
CA SER A 129 0.76 -2.68 -2.37
C SER A 129 1.64 -3.73 -3.04
N PRO A 130 2.92 -3.42 -3.35
CA PRO A 130 3.87 -4.44 -3.77
C PRO A 130 3.87 -5.65 -2.82
N GLY A 131 3.55 -6.84 -3.34
CA GLY A 131 3.46 -8.10 -2.60
C GLY A 131 2.25 -8.28 -1.68
N GLY A 132 1.31 -7.33 -1.66
CA GLY A 132 0.11 -7.40 -0.83
C GLY A 132 0.42 -7.35 0.68
N ASP A 133 -0.44 -7.94 1.50
CA ASP A 133 -0.22 -8.02 2.95
C ASP A 133 1.07 -8.76 3.28
N LEU A 134 1.36 -9.87 2.58
CA LEU A 134 2.60 -10.62 2.75
C LEU A 134 3.84 -9.78 2.43
N GLY A 135 3.79 -9.00 1.34
CA GLY A 135 4.84 -8.06 0.98
C GLY A 135 5.08 -7.02 2.08
N LEU A 136 4.01 -6.40 2.59
CA LEU A 136 4.12 -5.43 3.69
C LEU A 136 4.69 -6.05 4.97
N PHE A 137 4.34 -7.30 5.26
CA PHE A 137 4.88 -8.06 6.38
C PHE A 137 6.39 -8.28 6.20
N ILE A 138 6.84 -8.78 5.05
CA ILE A 138 8.26 -8.98 4.71
C ILE A 138 9.05 -7.67 4.83
N GLN A 139 8.54 -6.57 4.28
CA GLN A 139 9.18 -5.25 4.37
C GLN A 139 9.37 -4.82 5.83
N THR A 140 8.38 -5.12 6.69
CA THR A 140 8.47 -4.81 8.11
C THR A 140 9.50 -5.68 8.81
N LEU A 141 9.55 -6.98 8.50
CA LEU A 141 10.57 -7.87 9.05
C LEU A 141 11.98 -7.45 8.64
N PHE A 142 12.21 -7.03 7.40
CA PHE A 142 13.53 -6.55 6.97
C PHE A 142 14.08 -5.45 7.86
N ILE A 143 13.24 -4.46 8.18
CA ILE A 143 13.62 -3.33 9.01
C ILE A 143 13.75 -3.74 10.49
N MET A 144 12.85 -4.59 10.98
CA MET A 144 12.85 -5.04 12.38
C MET A 144 14.03 -5.95 12.71
N PHE A 145 14.35 -6.90 11.83
CA PHE A 145 15.46 -7.82 12.01
C PHE A 145 16.80 -7.21 11.56
N ASN A 146 16.79 -6.14 10.75
CA ASN A 146 17.99 -5.44 10.29
C ASN A 146 19.09 -6.39 9.78
N GLY A 147 18.68 -7.39 8.99
CA GLY A 147 19.57 -8.42 8.44
C GLY A 147 19.99 -9.55 9.39
N GLN A 148 19.48 -9.59 10.62
CA GLN A 148 19.61 -10.75 11.51
C GLN A 148 18.85 -11.95 10.95
N ALA A 149 19.46 -13.13 11.06
CA ALA A 149 18.81 -14.39 10.69
C ALA A 149 17.62 -14.65 11.63
N SER A 150 16.53 -15.14 11.06
CA SER A 150 15.35 -15.64 11.77
C SER A 150 15.04 -17.05 11.31
N SER A 151 14.41 -17.86 12.14
CA SER A 151 13.95 -19.20 11.74
C SER A 151 12.56 -19.15 11.10
N GLU A 152 12.24 -20.14 10.28
CA GLU A 152 10.89 -20.30 9.72
C GLU A 152 9.82 -20.38 10.80
N ASP A 153 10.07 -21.10 11.90
CA ASP A 153 9.13 -21.23 13.02
C ASP A 153 8.85 -19.90 13.71
N MET A 154 9.89 -19.08 13.91
CA MET A 154 9.73 -17.75 14.51
C MET A 154 8.87 -16.86 13.60
N VAL A 155 9.15 -16.84 12.30
CA VAL A 155 8.37 -16.06 11.32
C VAL A 155 6.93 -16.56 11.22
N THR A 156 6.74 -17.89 11.23
CA THR A 156 5.41 -18.53 11.22
C THR A 156 4.60 -18.14 12.45
N ASN A 157 5.20 -18.23 13.65
CA ASN A 157 4.52 -17.85 14.89
C ASN A 157 4.17 -16.36 14.93
N LEU A 158 5.10 -15.49 14.52
CA LEU A 158 4.87 -14.06 14.48
C LEU A 158 3.74 -13.69 13.49
N MET A 159 3.73 -14.31 12.30
CA MET A 159 2.68 -14.10 11.31
C MET A 159 1.33 -14.62 11.82
N ARG A 160 1.30 -15.82 12.41
CA ARG A 160 0.09 -16.41 12.99
C ARG A 160 -0.52 -15.48 14.04
N GLN A 161 0.27 -15.03 15.00
CA GLN A 161 -0.19 -14.12 16.05
C GLN A 161 -0.67 -12.77 15.47
N TYR A 162 0.02 -12.26 14.45
CA TYR A 162 -0.42 -11.04 13.75
C TYR A 162 -1.80 -11.23 13.12
N VAL A 163 -2.00 -12.30 12.34
CA VAL A 163 -3.26 -12.61 11.66
C VAL A 163 -4.39 -12.86 12.67
N GLN A 164 -4.10 -13.50 13.80
CA GLN A 164 -5.05 -13.66 14.90
C GLN A 164 -5.50 -12.30 15.46
N SER A 165 -4.59 -11.34 15.59
CA SER A 165 -4.89 -9.98 16.08
C SER A 165 -5.69 -9.11 15.10
N MET A 166 -5.77 -9.48 13.81
CA MET A 166 -6.52 -8.73 12.80
C MET A 166 -8.04 -8.79 13.04
N PRO A 167 -8.81 -7.76 12.65
CA PRO A 167 -10.27 -7.77 12.74
C PRO A 167 -10.88 -9.04 12.10
N PRO A 168 -11.99 -9.59 12.63
CA PRO A 168 -12.54 -10.87 12.15
C PRO A 168 -12.87 -10.92 10.65
N LYS A 169 -13.28 -9.79 10.07
CA LYS A 169 -13.61 -9.68 8.63
C LYS A 169 -12.39 -9.48 7.73
N SER A 170 -11.25 -9.13 8.31
CA SER A 170 -10.02 -8.86 7.58
C SER A 170 -9.36 -10.16 7.14
N LYS A 171 -8.72 -10.15 5.98
CA LYS A 171 -7.95 -11.28 5.46
C LYS A 171 -6.48 -10.88 5.34
N PHE A 172 -5.58 -11.84 5.43
CA PHE A 172 -4.17 -11.67 5.15
C PHE A 172 -3.87 -12.30 3.79
N SER A 173 -3.57 -11.48 2.79
CA SER A 173 -3.50 -11.90 1.40
C SER A 173 -2.08 -12.05 0.84
N HIS A 174 -1.96 -13.01 -0.06
CA HIS A 174 -0.80 -13.28 -0.91
C HIS A 174 -1.31 -13.72 -2.30
N ALA A 175 -0.53 -13.48 -3.34
CA ALA A 175 -0.86 -13.89 -4.70
C ALA A 175 0.18 -14.86 -5.28
N THR A 176 -0.28 -15.72 -6.19
CA THR A 176 0.56 -16.52 -7.10
C THR A 176 -0.10 -16.50 -8.47
N ASP A 177 0.54 -17.06 -9.50
CA ASP A 177 -0.02 -17.10 -10.85
C ASP A 177 0.01 -18.50 -11.46
N GLU A 178 -0.75 -18.67 -12.54
CA GLU A 178 -0.88 -19.94 -13.25
C GLU A 178 0.45 -20.44 -13.85
N ASP A 179 1.35 -19.53 -14.23
CA ASP A 179 2.68 -19.88 -14.73
C ASP A 179 3.52 -20.55 -13.63
N ALA A 180 3.57 -19.93 -12.44
CA ALA A 180 4.25 -20.50 -11.28
C ALA A 180 3.65 -21.86 -10.89
N ILE A 181 2.32 -21.98 -10.88
CA ILE A 181 1.63 -23.25 -10.61
C ILE A 181 2.00 -24.31 -11.66
N SER A 182 2.02 -23.94 -12.95
CA SER A 182 2.41 -24.82 -14.05
C SER A 182 3.84 -25.34 -13.88
N ASP A 183 4.77 -24.49 -13.48
CA ASP A 183 6.16 -24.89 -13.27
C ASP A 183 6.35 -25.76 -12.02
N ILE A 184 5.56 -25.55 -10.97
CA ILE A 184 5.48 -26.47 -9.81
C ILE A 184 4.96 -27.85 -10.26
N CYS A 185 3.84 -27.90 -11.00
CA CYS A 185 3.28 -29.15 -11.51
C CYS A 185 4.28 -29.92 -12.38
N LYS A 186 4.96 -29.24 -13.32
CA LYS A 186 6.00 -29.86 -14.16
C LYS A 186 7.15 -30.44 -13.32
N ALA A 187 7.59 -29.72 -12.29
CA ALA A 187 8.67 -30.19 -11.41
C ALA A 187 8.26 -31.41 -10.55
N LEU A 188 6.98 -31.51 -10.19
CA LEU A 188 6.42 -32.63 -9.44
C LEU A 188 5.94 -33.80 -10.32
N GLN A 189 5.89 -33.61 -11.64
CA GLN A 189 5.23 -34.52 -12.59
C GLN A 189 3.75 -34.76 -12.24
N TRP A 190 3.05 -33.69 -11.83
CA TRP A 190 1.62 -33.71 -11.51
C TRP A 190 0.81 -33.00 -12.58
N ASP A 191 -0.41 -33.47 -12.83
CA ASP A 191 -1.33 -32.83 -13.79
C ASP A 191 -1.91 -31.52 -13.25
N SER A 192 -2.18 -31.47 -11.95
CA SER A 192 -2.73 -30.29 -11.28
C SER A 192 -2.35 -30.27 -9.79
N ILE A 193 -2.42 -29.09 -9.18
CA ILE A 193 -2.14 -28.88 -7.76
C ILE A 193 -3.08 -27.82 -7.20
N ASP A 194 -3.63 -28.08 -6.01
CA ASP A 194 -4.35 -27.08 -5.22
C ASP A 194 -3.43 -26.55 -4.11
N LEU A 195 -2.84 -25.38 -4.34
CA LEU A 195 -1.94 -24.75 -3.36
C LEU A 195 -2.64 -24.32 -2.06
N THR A 196 -3.97 -24.38 -1.96
CA THR A 196 -4.70 -24.07 -0.72
C THR A 196 -4.84 -25.28 0.22
N ASN A 197 -4.55 -26.47 -0.28
CA ASN A 197 -4.70 -27.73 0.44
C ASN A 197 -3.70 -28.80 -0.06
N ILE A 198 -2.49 -28.77 0.48
CA ILE A 198 -1.43 -29.74 0.16
C ILE A 198 -1.35 -30.82 1.23
N ASN A 199 -1.30 -32.08 0.81
CA ASN A 199 -1.07 -33.22 1.71
C ASN A 199 0.28 -33.07 2.44
N SER A 200 0.27 -33.29 3.75
CA SER A 200 1.43 -33.14 4.65
C SER A 200 2.69 -33.85 4.16
N SER A 201 2.58 -34.99 3.47
CA SER A 201 3.74 -35.72 2.95
C SER A 201 4.50 -34.96 1.86
N TYR A 202 3.85 -34.02 1.17
CA TYR A 202 4.43 -33.24 0.06
C TYR A 202 4.67 -31.76 0.41
N GLN A 203 4.22 -31.29 1.57
CA GLN A 203 4.30 -29.88 1.93
C GLN A 203 5.73 -29.32 1.90
N LEU A 204 6.72 -30.08 2.37
CA LEU A 204 8.12 -29.65 2.32
C LEU A 204 8.59 -29.43 0.87
N GLN A 205 8.37 -30.44 0.01
CA GLN A 205 8.75 -30.38 -1.41
C GLN A 205 8.02 -29.25 -2.14
N VAL A 206 6.73 -29.05 -1.87
CA VAL A 206 5.95 -27.98 -2.50
C VAL A 206 6.44 -26.59 -2.05
N LYS A 207 6.79 -26.39 -0.77
CA LYS A 207 7.37 -25.12 -0.28
C LYS A 207 8.69 -24.77 -0.98
N GLU A 208 9.56 -25.75 -1.18
CA GLU A 208 10.82 -25.56 -1.91
C GLU A 208 10.57 -25.08 -3.35
N LEU A 209 9.54 -25.61 -4.01
CA LEU A 209 9.18 -25.21 -5.37
C LEU A 209 8.48 -23.85 -5.42
N ILE A 210 7.60 -23.53 -4.47
CA ILE A 210 6.95 -22.21 -4.35
C ILE A 210 8.01 -21.10 -4.21
N THR A 211 9.04 -21.33 -3.40
CA THR A 211 10.11 -20.35 -3.15
C THR A 211 11.17 -20.31 -4.27
N LYS A 212 11.02 -21.18 -5.27
CA LYS A 212 11.76 -21.18 -6.54
C LYS A 212 10.96 -20.51 -7.66
N TYR A 213 9.65 -20.77 -7.74
CA TYR A 213 8.74 -20.28 -8.76
C TYR A 213 7.73 -19.29 -8.14
N TYR A 214 8.17 -18.05 -7.92
CA TYR A 214 7.28 -17.00 -7.43
C TYR A 214 6.31 -16.51 -8.52
N GLY A 215 5.00 -16.65 -8.28
CA GLY A 215 3.98 -16.04 -9.15
C GLY A 215 3.69 -14.56 -8.83
N ASP A 216 4.02 -14.11 -7.62
CA ASP A 216 4.00 -12.69 -7.27
C ASP A 216 5.25 -11.99 -7.83
N ARG A 217 5.05 -11.08 -8.79
CA ARG A 217 6.13 -10.37 -9.49
C ARG A 217 7.00 -9.52 -8.56
N TYR A 218 6.44 -9.00 -7.47
CA TYR A 218 7.22 -8.25 -6.49
C TYR A 218 8.11 -9.19 -5.66
N LEU A 219 7.60 -10.35 -5.21
CA LEU A 219 8.43 -11.32 -4.49
C LEU A 219 9.49 -11.97 -5.39
N GLN A 220 9.16 -12.22 -6.66
CA GLN A 220 10.13 -12.64 -7.68
C GLN A 220 11.26 -11.61 -7.79
N PHE A 221 10.90 -10.32 -7.94
CA PHE A 221 11.85 -9.22 -8.00
C PHE A 221 12.72 -9.13 -6.74
N LEU A 222 12.12 -9.11 -5.54
CA LEU A 222 12.88 -9.04 -4.29
C LEU A 222 13.87 -10.21 -4.20
N SER A 223 13.39 -11.42 -4.46
CA SER A 223 14.22 -12.62 -4.39
C SER A 223 15.42 -12.54 -5.34
N GLN A 224 15.21 -12.04 -6.56
CA GLN A 224 16.28 -11.88 -7.54
C GLN A 224 17.29 -10.81 -7.11
N VAL A 225 16.84 -9.66 -6.61
CA VAL A 225 17.73 -8.59 -6.12
C VAL A 225 18.67 -9.09 -5.01
N TYR A 226 18.12 -9.81 -4.02
CA TYR A 226 18.92 -10.31 -2.91
C TYR A 226 19.79 -11.53 -3.24
N ARG A 227 19.44 -12.30 -4.28
CA ARG A 227 20.29 -13.39 -4.80
C ARG A 227 21.46 -12.85 -5.62
N ASP A 228 21.20 -11.92 -6.54
CA ASP A 228 22.16 -11.54 -7.57
C ASP A 228 23.09 -10.39 -7.13
N ASN A 229 22.66 -9.51 -6.22
CA ASN A 229 23.40 -8.28 -5.89
C ASN A 229 23.33 -7.87 -4.40
N PRO A 230 23.77 -8.71 -3.44
CA PRO A 230 23.75 -8.35 -2.02
C PRO A 230 24.60 -7.10 -1.68
N GLU A 231 25.63 -6.78 -2.47
CA GLU A 231 26.62 -5.75 -2.12
C GLU A 231 26.49 -4.40 -2.87
N LYS A 232 25.79 -4.35 -4.01
CA LYS A 232 25.84 -3.20 -4.94
C LYS A 232 24.85 -2.07 -4.66
N ASN A 233 23.89 -2.27 -3.77
CA ASN A 233 22.86 -1.26 -3.49
C ASN A 233 22.91 -0.86 -2.02
N SER A 234 23.35 0.36 -1.74
CA SER A 234 23.53 0.86 -0.36
C SER A 234 22.27 0.78 0.50
N THR A 235 21.08 0.78 -0.10
CA THR A 235 19.79 0.62 0.62
C THR A 235 19.54 -0.84 1.02
N PHE A 236 19.98 -1.80 0.20
CA PHE A 236 19.83 -3.25 0.47
C PHE A 236 21.04 -3.85 1.18
N LYS A 237 22.21 -3.21 1.09
CA LYS A 237 23.45 -3.62 1.77
C LYS A 237 23.30 -3.69 3.29
N ALA A 238 22.45 -2.83 3.86
CA ALA A 238 22.12 -2.84 5.28
C ALA A 238 21.28 -4.06 5.70
N LEU A 239 20.54 -4.68 4.78
CA LEU A 239 19.64 -5.81 5.08
C LEU A 239 20.33 -7.18 5.00
N GLY A 240 21.60 -7.23 4.56
CA GLY A 240 22.50 -8.38 4.69
C GLY A 240 22.08 -9.67 3.95
N HIS A 241 22.88 -10.73 4.12
CA HIS A 241 22.64 -12.07 3.55
C HIS A 241 21.38 -12.76 4.11
N GLY A 242 20.85 -12.30 5.26
CA GLY A 242 19.64 -12.86 5.88
C GLY A 242 18.33 -12.49 5.18
N ALA A 243 18.33 -11.49 4.29
CA ALA A 243 17.12 -10.99 3.64
C ALA A 243 16.43 -12.04 2.76
N ILE A 244 17.17 -12.85 2.01
CA ILE A 244 16.57 -13.92 1.20
C ILE A 244 15.92 -14.99 2.07
N GLY A 245 16.54 -15.33 3.21
CA GLY A 245 15.98 -16.24 4.21
C GLY A 245 14.67 -15.72 4.76
N LEU A 246 14.58 -14.42 5.06
CA LEU A 246 13.33 -13.78 5.50
C LEU A 246 12.21 -13.84 4.46
N ILE A 247 12.51 -13.68 3.17
CA ILE A 247 11.51 -13.84 2.10
C ILE A 247 11.00 -15.28 2.09
N ILE A 248 11.92 -16.25 2.02
CA ILE A 248 11.61 -17.69 1.99
C ILE A 248 10.79 -18.09 3.22
N HIS A 249 11.25 -17.74 4.42
CA HIS A 249 10.55 -18.03 5.67
C HIS A 249 9.18 -17.37 5.74
N SER A 250 9.00 -16.17 5.20
CA SER A 250 7.68 -15.49 5.19
C SER A 250 6.71 -16.15 4.21
N VAL A 251 7.18 -16.54 3.03
CA VAL A 251 6.34 -17.30 2.08
C VAL A 251 5.99 -18.66 2.66
N ASN A 252 6.96 -19.39 3.22
CA ASN A 252 6.71 -20.66 3.88
C ASN A 252 5.75 -20.52 5.08
N ALA A 253 5.91 -19.48 5.90
CA ALA A 253 5.01 -19.15 7.01
C ALA A 253 3.56 -18.96 6.54
N PHE A 254 3.36 -18.25 5.43
CA PHE A 254 2.03 -18.08 4.84
C PHE A 254 1.39 -19.44 4.52
N TYR A 255 2.12 -20.33 3.84
CA TYR A 255 1.61 -21.65 3.47
C TYR A 255 1.47 -22.60 4.68
N ASN A 256 2.35 -22.53 5.66
CA ASN A 256 2.24 -23.28 6.91
C ASN A 256 0.92 -22.96 7.62
N ILE A 257 0.55 -21.68 7.71
CA ILE A 257 -0.73 -21.26 8.32
C ILE A 257 -1.91 -21.60 7.41
N LEU A 258 -1.78 -21.42 6.09
CA LEU A 258 -2.85 -21.73 5.13
C LEU A 258 -3.22 -23.23 5.14
N TRP A 259 -2.23 -24.11 5.29
CA TRP A 259 -2.42 -25.57 5.27
C TRP A 259 -2.77 -26.17 6.62
N ASP A 260 -2.52 -25.46 7.72
CA ASP A 260 -2.87 -25.92 9.07
C ASP A 260 -4.37 -25.76 9.36
N LYS A 261 -5.17 -26.74 8.92
CA LYS A 261 -6.63 -26.72 9.10
C LYS A 261 -7.07 -26.93 10.56
N ASN A 262 -6.15 -27.25 11.47
CA ASN A 262 -6.45 -27.39 12.90
C ASN A 262 -6.46 -26.02 13.62
N ASP A 263 -5.85 -24.99 13.04
CA ASP A 263 -5.79 -23.64 13.58
C ASP A 263 -6.73 -22.70 12.79
N GLN A 264 -7.79 -22.18 13.43
CA GLN A 264 -8.77 -21.28 12.80
C GLN A 264 -8.16 -20.05 12.11
N THR A 265 -6.90 -19.71 12.39
CA THR A 265 -6.14 -18.67 11.67
C THR A 265 -6.11 -18.91 10.16
N TRP A 266 -6.13 -20.17 9.69
CA TRP A 266 -6.12 -20.49 8.26
C TRP A 266 -7.28 -19.83 7.50
N GLU A 267 -8.45 -19.65 8.14
CA GLU A 267 -9.63 -19.04 7.52
C GLU A 267 -9.41 -17.57 7.17
N LYS A 268 -8.49 -16.89 7.85
CA LYS A 268 -8.11 -15.50 7.55
C LYS A 268 -7.07 -15.40 6.43
N MET A 269 -6.45 -16.50 6.02
CA MET A 269 -5.47 -16.52 4.93
C MET A 269 -6.18 -16.50 3.58
N LYS A 270 -5.68 -15.67 2.65
CA LYS A 270 -6.25 -15.53 1.30
C LYS A 270 -5.15 -15.68 0.25
N LEU A 271 -5.21 -16.75 -0.53
CA LEU A 271 -4.36 -16.93 -1.71
C LEU A 271 -5.13 -16.52 -2.96
N ASP A 272 -4.66 -15.47 -3.64
CA ASP A 272 -5.17 -15.07 -4.96
C ASP A 272 -4.37 -15.79 -6.06
N ILE A 273 -5.05 -16.61 -6.88
CA ILE A 273 -4.45 -17.23 -8.06
C ILE A 273 -4.76 -16.34 -9.27
N LEU A 274 -3.70 -15.80 -9.87
CA LEU A 274 -3.78 -14.83 -10.95
C LEU A 274 -3.74 -15.53 -12.31
N HIS A 275 -4.67 -15.16 -13.17
CA HIS A 275 -4.83 -15.72 -14.50
C HIS A 275 -4.46 -14.72 -15.60
N GLY A 276 -3.93 -15.26 -16.70
CA GLY A 276 -3.53 -14.52 -17.86
C GLY A 276 -2.15 -13.89 -17.76
N GLU A 277 -1.74 -13.31 -18.88
CA GLU A 277 -0.42 -12.73 -19.04
C GLU A 277 -0.27 -11.41 -18.26
N PHE A 278 0.88 -11.21 -17.62
CA PHE A 278 1.19 -9.97 -16.92
C PHE A 278 1.69 -8.89 -17.88
N LYS A 279 0.85 -7.88 -18.18
CA LYS A 279 1.11 -6.82 -19.16
C LYS A 279 0.65 -5.43 -18.68
N PRO A 280 1.17 -4.90 -17.56
CA PRO A 280 0.78 -3.57 -17.09
C PRO A 280 1.28 -2.46 -18.04
N GLU A 281 0.41 -1.51 -18.40
CA GLU A 281 0.78 -0.33 -19.20
C GLU A 281 1.16 0.88 -18.33
N PHE A 282 0.55 0.98 -17.15
CA PHE A 282 0.66 2.13 -16.27
C PHE A 282 0.82 1.71 -14.83
N ILE A 283 1.38 2.60 -14.03
CA ILE A 283 1.30 2.54 -12.59
C ILE A 283 0.63 3.81 -12.09
N VAL A 284 -0.31 3.66 -11.17
CA VAL A 284 -1.11 4.73 -10.59
C VAL A 284 -0.92 4.71 -9.08
N GLU A 285 -0.27 5.74 -8.53
CA GLU A 285 -0.18 5.97 -7.10
C GLU A 285 -1.33 6.90 -6.69
N ILE A 286 -2.11 6.46 -5.70
CA ILE A 286 -3.29 7.17 -5.22
C ILE A 286 -3.04 7.61 -3.78
N SER A 287 -3.06 8.92 -3.57
CA SER A 287 -3.10 9.53 -2.24
C SER A 287 -4.53 10.03 -1.96
N VAL A 288 -4.90 10.10 -0.68
CA VAL A 288 -6.25 10.46 -0.24
C VAL A 288 -6.26 11.81 0.47
N SER A 289 -7.43 12.45 0.55
CA SER A 289 -7.62 13.68 1.29
C SER A 289 -7.41 13.48 2.80
N ARG A 290 -7.10 14.56 3.53
CA ARG A 290 -7.01 14.52 5.00
C ARG A 290 -8.29 14.03 5.67
N GLY A 291 -9.45 14.27 5.05
CA GLY A 291 -10.73 13.72 5.50
C GLY A 291 -10.76 12.19 5.48
N CYS A 292 -10.24 11.56 4.41
CA CYS A 292 -10.06 10.11 4.38
C CYS A 292 -9.06 9.63 5.43
N GLU A 293 -7.98 10.38 5.67
CA GLU A 293 -6.98 9.99 6.66
C GLU A 293 -7.54 9.99 8.09
N LEU A 294 -8.32 11.02 8.44
CA LEU A 294 -8.97 11.10 9.74
C LEU A 294 -10.04 10.01 9.93
N ALA A 295 -10.66 9.55 8.83
CA ALA A 295 -11.61 8.45 8.83
C ALA A 295 -10.95 7.06 8.67
N GLU A 296 -9.63 6.99 8.50
CA GLU A 296 -8.87 5.76 8.16
C GLU A 296 -9.46 4.98 6.96
N LYS A 297 -9.88 5.73 5.93
CA LYS A 297 -10.46 5.20 4.70
C LYS A 297 -9.53 5.33 3.50
N SER A 298 -9.67 4.41 2.55
CA SER A 298 -8.93 4.44 1.29
C SER A 298 -9.79 3.88 0.15
N PRO A 299 -9.65 4.37 -1.09
CA PRO A 299 -10.46 3.90 -2.19
C PRO A 299 -10.00 2.51 -2.66
N ILE A 300 -10.96 1.60 -2.84
CA ILE A 300 -10.73 0.34 -3.56
C ILE A 300 -10.89 0.55 -5.06
N ILE A 301 -9.98 -0.04 -5.84
CA ILE A 301 -9.86 0.19 -7.27
C ILE A 301 -9.81 -1.12 -8.03
N THR A 302 -10.36 -1.17 -9.24
CA THR A 302 -10.08 -2.28 -10.15
C THR A 302 -8.80 -1.96 -10.91
N PRO A 303 -7.77 -2.82 -10.93
CA PRO A 303 -6.48 -2.52 -11.54
C PRO A 303 -6.52 -2.77 -13.06
N LYS A 304 -7.63 -2.38 -13.70
CA LYS A 304 -7.87 -2.46 -15.14
C LYS A 304 -8.64 -1.25 -15.64
N VAL A 305 -8.24 -0.73 -16.81
CA VAL A 305 -8.91 0.36 -17.54
C VAL A 305 -9.01 -0.04 -19.00
N ASP A 306 -10.22 -0.11 -19.56
CA ASP A 306 -10.47 -0.50 -20.96
C ASP A 306 -9.69 -1.76 -21.38
N ASN A 307 -9.75 -2.81 -20.56
CA ASN A 307 -9.01 -4.09 -20.69
C ASN A 307 -7.48 -4.01 -20.53
N LYS A 308 -6.94 -2.84 -20.23
CA LYS A 308 -5.50 -2.66 -19.97
C LYS A 308 -5.20 -2.83 -18.50
N GLN A 309 -4.14 -3.58 -18.23
CA GLN A 309 -3.67 -3.79 -16.87
C GLN A 309 -2.97 -2.53 -16.37
N ILE A 310 -3.26 -2.15 -15.13
CA ILE A 310 -2.56 -1.07 -14.44
C ILE A 310 -2.09 -1.56 -13.08
N LEU A 311 -0.93 -1.10 -12.64
CA LEU A 311 -0.44 -1.34 -11.28
C LEU A 311 -0.94 -0.21 -10.40
N VAL A 312 -1.73 -0.52 -9.39
CA VAL A 312 -2.26 0.49 -8.48
C VAL A 312 -1.49 0.44 -7.18
N TYR A 313 -1.12 1.59 -6.64
CA TYR A 313 -0.53 1.69 -5.31
C TYR A 313 -1.38 2.61 -4.44
N THR A 314 -2.03 2.03 -3.42
CA THR A 314 -2.82 2.78 -2.44
C THR A 314 -1.90 3.21 -1.29
N GLU A 315 -1.18 4.32 -1.49
CA GLU A 315 -0.07 4.76 -0.62
C GLU A 315 -0.47 4.85 0.85
N TYR A 316 -1.59 5.53 1.12
CA TYR A 316 -2.06 5.75 2.49
C TYR A 316 -2.45 4.44 3.18
N ALA A 317 -3.19 3.55 2.51
CA ALA A 317 -3.56 2.25 3.05
C ALA A 317 -2.34 1.38 3.35
N ALA A 318 -1.36 1.35 2.43
CA ALA A 318 -0.11 0.61 2.62
C ALA A 318 0.69 1.14 3.82
N ASN A 319 0.75 2.47 4.00
CA ASN A 319 1.42 3.11 5.14
C ASN A 319 0.75 2.74 6.47
N ILE A 320 -0.59 2.80 6.56
CA ILE A 320 -1.34 2.42 7.76
C ILE A 320 -1.13 0.96 8.10
N LYS A 321 -1.19 0.06 7.11
CA LYS A 321 -0.95 -1.38 7.33
C LYS A 321 0.48 -1.66 7.78
N ARG A 322 1.49 -1.03 7.16
CA ARG A 322 2.90 -1.11 7.62
C ARG A 322 3.04 -0.66 9.07
N LYS A 323 2.42 0.46 9.45
CA LYS A 323 2.43 0.93 10.84
C LYS A 323 1.80 -0.09 11.79
N ASN A 324 0.66 -0.67 11.42
CA ASN A 324 -0.02 -1.67 12.25
C ASN A 324 0.82 -2.94 12.42
N ILE A 325 1.42 -3.45 11.35
CA ILE A 325 2.34 -4.60 11.40
C ILE A 325 3.55 -4.24 12.28
N ALA A 326 4.15 -3.07 12.07
CA ALA A 326 5.30 -2.63 12.85
C ALA A 326 4.97 -2.47 14.34
N THR A 327 3.82 -1.89 14.68
CA THR A 327 3.36 -1.78 16.07
C THR A 327 3.17 -3.14 16.70
N PHE A 328 2.57 -4.10 15.98
CA PHE A 328 2.40 -5.46 16.46
C PHE A 328 3.75 -6.13 16.73
N ILE A 329 4.63 -6.14 15.72
CA ILE A 329 5.94 -6.79 15.79
C ILE A 329 6.81 -6.15 16.89
N TYR A 330 6.84 -4.82 16.99
CA TYR A 330 7.62 -4.10 18.01
C TYR A 330 7.22 -4.47 19.44
N LYS A 331 5.91 -4.72 19.65
CA LYS A 331 5.36 -5.14 20.94
C LYS A 331 5.51 -6.64 21.20
N SER A 332 5.88 -7.44 20.19
CA SER A 332 6.07 -8.88 20.35
C SER A 332 7.26 -9.17 21.29
N PRO A 333 7.12 -10.12 22.22
CA PRO A 333 8.22 -10.57 23.08
C PRO A 333 9.32 -11.32 22.32
N ASP A 334 9.04 -11.80 21.10
CA ASP A 334 9.97 -12.60 20.30
C ASP A 334 11.17 -11.78 19.77
N LEU A 335 11.07 -10.45 19.75
CA LEU A 335 12.19 -9.57 19.41
C LEU A 335 13.11 -9.36 20.62
N LYS A 336 14.09 -10.27 20.76
CA LYS A 336 15.06 -10.26 21.86
C LYS A 336 15.97 -9.02 21.91
N THR A 337 16.16 -8.32 20.79
CA THR A 337 16.97 -7.09 20.73
C THR A 337 16.30 -6.03 19.86
N ARG A 338 15.95 -4.89 20.45
CA ARG A 338 15.45 -3.71 19.72
C ARG A 338 16.62 -2.76 19.47
N SER A 339 17.16 -2.76 18.25
CA SER A 339 18.28 -1.87 17.87
C SER A 339 17.84 -0.44 17.55
N HIS A 340 16.54 -0.24 17.31
CA HIS A 340 15.95 1.04 16.90
C HIS A 340 14.74 1.39 17.76
N THR A 341 14.53 2.68 17.96
CA THR A 341 13.29 3.22 18.50
C THR A 341 12.13 2.98 17.52
N PHE A 342 10.90 2.99 18.03
CA PHE A 342 9.73 2.78 17.19
C PHE A 342 9.59 3.85 16.09
N ASP A 343 9.93 5.11 16.39
CA ASP A 343 9.88 6.21 15.42
C ASP A 343 10.94 6.06 14.31
N GLU A 344 12.15 5.58 14.64
CA GLU A 344 13.18 5.27 13.65
C GLU A 344 12.74 4.15 12.71
N ILE A 345 12.08 3.11 13.25
CA ILE A 345 11.52 2.01 12.45
C ILE A 345 10.47 2.55 11.46
N LEU A 346 9.54 3.39 11.93
CA LEU A 346 8.53 3.99 11.06
C LEU A 346 9.14 4.86 9.97
N LEU A 347 10.17 5.64 10.30
CA LEU A 347 10.90 6.46 9.33
C LEU A 347 11.61 5.59 8.28
N GLN A 348 12.23 4.49 8.69
CA GLN A 348 12.86 3.54 7.76
C GLN A 348 11.82 2.85 6.88
N LEU A 349 10.66 2.47 7.42
CA LEU A 349 9.56 1.85 6.67
C LEU A 349 8.99 2.79 5.60
N ASP A 350 8.85 4.08 5.92
CA ASP A 350 8.42 5.08 4.95
C ASP A 350 9.44 5.26 3.82
N ARG A 351 10.74 5.39 4.17
CA ARG A 351 11.83 5.49 3.19
C ARG A 351 11.89 4.26 2.29
N TYR A 352 11.78 3.06 2.86
CA TYR A 352 11.84 1.80 2.12
C TYR A 352 10.63 1.62 1.21
N GLY A 353 9.42 1.95 1.68
CA GLY A 353 8.21 1.93 0.85
C GLY A 353 8.31 2.87 -0.35
N LYS A 354 8.77 4.11 -0.14
CA LYS A 354 9.03 5.09 -1.23
C LYS A 354 10.09 4.59 -2.20
N TYR A 355 11.15 3.98 -1.68
CA TYR A 355 12.22 3.39 -2.50
C TYR A 355 11.67 2.27 -3.39
N ILE A 356 10.92 1.32 -2.83
CA ILE A 356 10.34 0.21 -3.60
C ILE A 356 9.46 0.74 -4.71
N VAL A 357 8.51 1.62 -4.39
CA VAL A 357 7.56 2.14 -5.39
C VAL A 357 8.29 2.92 -6.50
N LYS A 358 9.34 3.67 -6.16
CA LYS A 358 10.17 4.35 -7.16
C LYS A 358 10.96 3.38 -8.04
N ASN A 359 11.47 2.29 -7.47
CA ASN A 359 12.39 1.39 -8.17
C ASN A 359 11.69 0.21 -8.83
N ILE A 360 10.44 -0.12 -8.49
CA ILE A 360 9.69 -1.18 -9.16
C ILE A 360 9.63 -0.97 -10.69
N TYR A 361 9.84 0.27 -11.16
CA TYR A 361 10.01 0.67 -12.56
C TYR A 361 11.39 0.37 -13.15
N SER A 362 12.47 0.55 -12.39
CA SER A 362 13.84 0.34 -12.89
C SER A 362 14.15 -1.13 -13.17
N PHE A 363 13.33 -2.03 -12.63
CA PHE A 363 13.62 -3.45 -12.54
C PHE A 363 12.70 -4.35 -13.38
N GLN A 364 11.77 -3.76 -14.17
CA GLN A 364 11.08 -4.46 -15.28
C GLN A 364 12.02 -4.73 -16.49
N LEU A 365 13.30 -5.05 -16.24
CA LEU A 365 14.39 -5.47 -17.15
C LEU A 365 14.99 -4.40 -18.09
N ILE A 366 16.32 -4.21 -17.97
CA ILE A 366 17.37 -4.06 -19.02
C ILE A 366 17.23 -3.02 -20.15
N TYR A 367 16.09 -2.38 -20.36
CA TYR A 367 15.93 -1.37 -21.42
C TYR A 367 15.91 0.03 -20.81
N GLN A 368 16.65 0.97 -21.41
CA GLN A 368 16.85 2.32 -20.91
C GLN A 368 15.52 3.10 -20.82
N TRP A 369 15.22 3.74 -19.68
CA TRP A 369 13.97 4.48 -19.45
C TRP A 369 14.17 6.00 -19.40
N LYS A 370 13.22 6.75 -19.97
CA LYS A 370 12.98 8.17 -19.66
C LYS A 370 11.70 8.29 -18.83
N ILE A 371 11.80 8.84 -17.62
CA ILE A 371 10.67 8.99 -16.69
C ILE A 371 9.97 10.32 -16.96
N LEU A 372 8.64 10.30 -17.14
CA LEU A 372 7.79 11.49 -17.04
C LEU A 372 6.89 11.32 -15.81
N VAL A 373 6.94 12.28 -14.87
CA VAL A 373 6.06 12.31 -13.70
C VAL A 373 5.04 13.42 -13.88
N CYS A 374 3.76 13.05 -13.97
CA CYS A 374 2.65 14.01 -13.89
C CYS A 374 2.03 13.91 -12.50
N GLU A 375 2.22 14.94 -11.67
CA GLU A 375 1.54 15.08 -10.39
C GLU A 375 0.31 15.99 -10.56
N ILE A 376 -0.87 15.50 -10.16
CA ILE A 376 -2.07 16.33 -10.09
C ILE A 376 -2.55 16.35 -8.64
N SER A 377 -2.63 17.56 -8.07
CA SER A 377 -3.43 17.87 -6.90
C SER A 377 -4.87 18.11 -7.36
N THR A 378 -5.81 17.31 -6.87
CA THR A 378 -7.25 17.46 -7.17
C THR A 378 -7.92 18.51 -6.30
#